data_AF-A0A5D4KA53-F1
#
_entry.id   AF-A0A5D4KA53-F1
#
_cell.length_a   1.000
_cell.length_b   1.000
_cell.length_c   1.000
_cell.angle_alpha   90.00
_cell.angle_beta   90.00
_cell.angle_gamma   90.00
#
_symmetry.space_group_name_H-M   'P 1'
#
loop_
_entity.id
_entity.type
_entity.pdbx_description
1 polymer ?
#
loop_
_entity_poly.entity_id
_entity_poly.type
_entity_poly.pdbx_seq_one_letter_code
_entity_poly.pdbx_strand_id
1 'polypeptide(L)'
;MNTKKITVGDWVKAKSFEGEIVIGYIENVNKNGKSVRMKAVQDEQDGVKGSSIETPIQSVTPLQEFHKKTKADILELIDLALLTHDKEWFERLTADLKDFHEDRSRNSQARKPFPAGSRLNFHL
;
A
#
# COMPACT_ATOMS: atom_id res chain seq x y z
N MET A 1 -3.54 -19.38 0.29
CA MET A 1 -3.42 -18.29 -0.69
C MET A 1 -4.55 -17.31 -0.42
N ASN A 2 -4.25 -16.11 0.08
CA ASN A 2 -5.29 -15.11 0.38
C ASN A 2 -5.73 -14.44 -0.93
N THR A 3 -6.78 -14.96 -1.55
CA THR A 3 -7.41 -14.33 -2.72
C THR A 3 -8.31 -13.19 -2.22
N LYS A 4 -7.73 -11.99 -2.06
CA LYS A 4 -8.54 -10.78 -1.78
C LYS A 4 -9.57 -10.65 -2.92
N LYS A 5 -10.87 -10.72 -2.58
CA LYS A 5 -11.94 -10.46 -3.54
C LYS A 5 -11.86 -8.98 -3.96
N ILE A 6 -11.77 -8.75 -5.26
CA ILE A 6 -11.81 -7.42 -5.85
C ILE A 6 -13.24 -6.88 -5.72
N THR A 7 -13.37 -5.67 -5.19
CA THR A 7 -14.65 -4.98 -4.99
C THR A 7 -14.66 -3.61 -5.68
N VAL A 8 -15.85 -3.04 -5.88
CA VAL A 8 -15.98 -1.67 -6.42
C VAL A 8 -15.28 -0.70 -5.47
N GLY A 9 -14.44 0.17 -6.03
CA GLY A 9 -13.60 1.11 -5.28
C GLY A 9 -12.20 0.61 -4.90
N ASP A 10 -11.89 -0.67 -5.07
CA ASP A 10 -10.52 -1.16 -4.87
C ASP A 10 -9.56 -0.54 -5.90
N TRP A 11 -8.39 -0.12 -5.44
CA TRP A 11 -7.27 0.26 -6.30
C TRP A 11 -6.60 -0.99 -6.87
N VAL A 12 -6.41 -0.99 -8.17
CA VAL A 12 -5.90 -2.13 -8.90
C VAL A 12 -4.92 -1.71 -9.98
N LYS A 13 -4.00 -2.61 -10.27
CA LYS A 13 -3.08 -2.55 -11.41
C LYS A 13 -3.55 -3.57 -12.43
N ALA A 14 -3.86 -3.12 -13.64
CA ALA A 14 -4.18 -4.00 -14.76
C ALA A 14 -3.05 -3.99 -15.78
N LYS A 15 -2.87 -5.12 -16.45
CA LYS A 15 -2.03 -5.22 -17.63
C LYS A 15 -2.91 -5.16 -18.88
N SER A 16 -2.65 -4.19 -19.76
CA SER A 16 -3.27 -4.09 -21.08
C SER A 16 -2.88 -5.28 -21.97
N PHE A 17 -3.61 -5.48 -23.06
CA PHE A 17 -3.32 -6.53 -24.04
C PHE A 17 -1.95 -6.35 -24.71
N GLU A 18 -1.53 -5.09 -24.89
CA GLU A 18 -0.20 -4.71 -25.41
C GLU A 18 0.91 -4.76 -24.35
N GLY A 19 0.54 -5.10 -23.11
CA GLY A 19 1.48 -5.27 -22.01
C GLY A 19 1.71 -4.03 -21.15
N GLU A 20 1.06 -2.92 -21.49
CA GLU A 20 1.09 -1.67 -20.73
C GLU A 20 0.50 -1.84 -19.33
N ILE A 21 1.04 -1.07 -18.39
CA ILE A 21 0.58 -1.04 -17.01
C ILE A 21 -0.40 0.12 -16.83
N VAL A 22 -1.62 -0.20 -16.43
CA VAL A 22 -2.65 0.78 -16.11
C VAL A 22 -2.99 0.69 -14.63
N ILE A 23 -2.96 1.84 -13.95
CA ILE A 23 -3.34 1.98 -12.54
C ILE A 23 -4.70 2.69 -12.47
N GLY A 24 -5.61 2.15 -11.68
CA GLY A 24 -6.96 2.70 -11.56
C GLY A 24 -7.77 2.09 -10.43
N TYR A 25 -9.05 2.42 -10.40
CA TYR A 25 -10.00 1.87 -9.43
C TYR A 25 -11.14 1.15 -10.13
N ILE A 26 -11.71 0.14 -9.47
CA ILE A 26 -12.82 -0.65 -10.00
C ILE A 26 -14.11 0.17 -9.95
N GLU A 27 -14.73 0.40 -11.10
CA GLU A 27 -16.06 1.02 -11.20
C GLU A 27 -17.17 -0.03 -11.12
N ASN A 28 -16.94 -1.21 -11.69
CA ASN A 28 -17.94 -2.27 -11.73
C ASN A 28 -17.30 -3.66 -11.84
N VAL A 29 -17.92 -4.65 -11.20
CA VAL A 29 -17.57 -6.07 -11.36
C VAL A 29 -18.72 -6.73 -12.11
N ASN A 30 -18.43 -7.33 -13.27
CA ASN A 30 -19.45 -8.00 -14.07
C ASN A 30 -20.10 -9.13 -13.24
N LYS A 31 -21.43 -9.30 -13.36
CA LYS A 31 -22.21 -10.33 -12.65
C LYS A 31 -21.64 -11.74 -12.84
N ASN A 32 -20.96 -11.96 -13.95
CA ASN A 32 -20.38 -13.23 -14.35
C ASN A 32 -19.05 -13.50 -13.62
N GLY A 33 -18.48 -12.49 -12.95
CA GLY A 33 -17.19 -12.54 -12.26
C GLY A 33 -15.97 -12.71 -13.17
N LYS A 34 -16.15 -12.61 -14.49
CA LYS A 34 -15.08 -12.87 -15.48
C LYS A 34 -14.31 -11.61 -15.88
N SER A 35 -14.97 -10.46 -15.88
CA SER A 35 -14.39 -9.15 -16.22
C SER A 35 -14.71 -8.12 -15.15
N VAL A 36 -13.85 -7.11 -15.07
CA VAL A 36 -14.07 -5.93 -14.26
C VAL A 36 -13.91 -4.68 -15.13
N ARG A 37 -14.74 -3.68 -14.87
CA ARG A 37 -14.59 -2.33 -15.41
C ARG A 37 -13.82 -1.50 -14.41
N MET A 38 -12.73 -0.90 -14.84
CA MET A 38 -11.92 0.00 -14.04
C MET A 38 -11.73 1.34 -14.75
N LYS A 39 -11.59 2.40 -13.97
CA LYS A 39 -11.23 3.72 -14.48
C LYS A 39 -9.73 3.92 -14.40
N ALA A 40 -9.10 4.18 -15.53
CA ALA A 40 -7.68 4.48 -15.59
C ALA A 40 -7.39 5.86 -14.98
N VAL A 41 -6.55 5.90 -13.95
CA VAL A 41 -6.07 7.14 -13.31
C VAL A 41 -4.66 7.48 -13.81
N GLN A 42 -3.84 6.46 -14.01
CA GLN A 42 -2.48 6.59 -14.53
C GLN A 42 -2.19 5.47 -15.52
N ASP A 43 -1.48 5.82 -16.58
CA ASP A 43 -1.10 4.95 -17.69
C ASP A 43 0.37 5.22 -18.03
N GLU A 44 1.11 4.18 -18.40
CA GLU A 44 2.53 4.27 -18.75
C GLU A 44 2.74 4.85 -20.15
N GLN A 45 1.76 4.71 -21.06
CA GLN A 45 1.85 5.22 -22.44
C GLN A 45 0.80 6.29 -22.78
N ASP A 46 0.22 6.96 -21.78
CA ASP A 46 -0.72 8.10 -21.92
C ASP A 46 -1.97 7.84 -22.81
N GLY A 47 -2.21 6.61 -23.25
CA GLY A 47 -3.24 6.28 -24.24
C GLY A 47 -4.65 6.16 -23.66
N VAL A 48 -4.78 5.78 -22.39
CA VAL A 48 -6.07 5.37 -21.81
C VAL A 48 -6.44 6.14 -20.54
N LYS A 49 -5.61 7.10 -20.13
CA LYS A 49 -5.83 7.93 -18.92
C LYS A 49 -7.20 8.60 -18.93
N GLY A 50 -7.95 8.43 -17.84
CA GLY A 50 -9.31 8.98 -17.67
C GLY A 50 -10.43 8.15 -18.30
N SER A 51 -10.10 7.13 -19.10
CA SER A 51 -11.08 6.25 -19.73
C SER A 51 -11.42 5.04 -18.86
N SER A 52 -12.62 4.50 -19.05
CA SER A 52 -13.03 3.23 -18.44
C SER A 52 -12.61 2.08 -19.34
N ILE A 53 -11.84 1.14 -18.79
CA ILE A 53 -11.41 -0.08 -19.47
C ILE A 53 -12.09 -1.29 -18.87
N GLU A 54 -12.46 -2.24 -19.72
CA GLU A 54 -12.94 -3.54 -19.29
C GLU A 54 -11.84 -4.57 -19.50
N THR A 55 -11.42 -5.25 -18.43
CA THR A 55 -10.33 -6.22 -18.47
C THR A 55 -10.71 -7.51 -17.74
N PRO A 56 -10.15 -8.66 -18.14
CA PRO A 56 -10.37 -9.92 -17.44
C PRO A 56 -9.90 -9.82 -15.99
N ILE A 57 -10.68 -10.35 -15.04
CA ILE A 57 -10.34 -10.26 -13.61
C ILE A 57 -8.98 -10.91 -13.28
N GLN A 58 -8.56 -11.87 -14.10
CA GLN A 58 -7.27 -12.57 -13.97
C GLN A 58 -6.07 -11.68 -14.32
N SER A 59 -6.28 -10.64 -15.13
CA SER A 59 -5.25 -9.67 -15.53
C SER A 59 -5.15 -8.50 -14.54
N VAL A 60 -5.96 -8.52 -13.49
CA VAL A 60 -6.03 -7.47 -12.46
C VAL A 60 -5.35 -7.94 -11.20
N THR A 61 -4.31 -7.20 -10.81
CA THR A 61 -3.63 -7.38 -9.54
C THR A 61 -4.11 -6.28 -8.58
N PRO A 62 -4.64 -6.62 -7.40
CA PRO A 62 -4.92 -5.59 -6.41
C PRO A 62 -3.61 -4.88 -6.06
N LEU A 63 -3.63 -3.55 -6.07
CA LEU A 63 -2.54 -2.79 -5.49
C LEU A 63 -2.63 -3.04 -3.99
N GLN A 64 -1.86 -4.01 -3.49
CA GLN A 64 -1.69 -4.16 -2.07
C GLN A 64 -1.19 -2.82 -1.54
N GLU A 65 -1.87 -2.30 -0.51
CA GLU A 65 -1.44 -1.15 0.26
C GLU A 65 -0.13 -1.50 0.95
N PHE A 66 0.96 -1.42 0.20
CA PHE A 66 2.30 -1.58 0.69
C PHE A 66 2.99 -0.24 0.66
N HIS A 67 2.49 0.67 1.46
CA HIS A 67 3.40 1.44 2.28
C HIS A 67 2.89 1.39 3.70
N LYS A 68 3.61 0.62 4.53
CA LYS A 68 3.57 0.83 5.97
C LYS A 68 4.04 2.26 6.16
N LYS A 69 3.11 3.19 6.40
CA LYS A 69 3.38 4.63 6.46
C LYS A 69 4.58 4.86 7.35
N THR A 70 5.62 5.49 6.84
CA THR A 70 6.75 5.87 7.69
C THR A 70 6.35 7.04 8.58
N LYS A 71 7.13 7.32 9.62
CA LYS A 71 6.91 8.52 10.44
C LYS A 71 6.96 9.80 9.59
N ALA A 72 7.81 9.85 8.56
CA ALA A 72 7.90 10.99 7.66
C ALA A 72 6.59 11.16 6.86
N ASP A 73 6.07 10.07 6.30
CA ASP A 73 4.81 10.08 5.55
C ASP A 73 3.65 10.59 6.43
N ILE A 74 3.58 10.17 7.70
CA ILE A 74 2.53 10.63 8.62
C ILE A 74 2.65 12.13 8.90
N LEU A 75 3.88 12.65 9.06
CA LEU A 75 4.12 14.08 9.27
C LEU A 75 3.71 14.92 8.05
N GLU A 76 4.06 14.48 6.84
CA GLU A 76 3.65 15.17 5.61
C GLU A 76 2.13 15.18 5.44
N LEU A 77 1.45 14.08 5.79
CA LEU A 77 -0.02 14.03 5.76
C LEU A 77 -0.66 14.92 6.83
N ILE A 78 -0.02 15.09 8.00
CA ILE A 78 -0.47 16.02 9.03
C ILE A 78 -0.40 17.47 8.51
N ASP A 79 0.69 17.83 7.84
CA ASP A 79 0.82 19.16 7.23
C ASP A 79 -0.26 19.39 6.17
N LEU A 80 -0.57 18.37 5.36
CA LEU A 80 -1.68 18.45 4.40
C LEU A 80 -3.03 18.64 5.08
N ALA A 81 -3.30 17.91 6.17
CA ALA A 81 -4.56 18.03 6.92
C ALA A 81 -4.73 19.43 7.53
N LEU A 82 -3.64 20.04 7.99
CA LEU A 82 -3.64 21.42 8.48
C LEU A 82 -3.93 22.41 7.35
N LEU A 83 -3.33 22.22 6.17
CA LEU A 83 -3.55 23.06 4.99
C LEU A 83 -5.00 22.98 4.48
N THR A 84 -5.65 21.83 4.60
CA THR A 84 -7.05 21.63 4.17
C THR A 84 -8.06 21.90 5.29
N HIS A 85 -7.62 22.25 6.50
CA HIS A 85 -8.45 22.42 7.70
C HIS A 85 -9.28 21.18 8.07
N ASP A 86 -8.80 19.98 7.74
CA ASP A 86 -9.48 18.72 8.06
C ASP A 86 -9.08 18.24 9.46
N LYS A 87 -9.90 18.61 10.45
CA LYS A 87 -9.68 18.28 11.86
C LYS A 87 -9.76 16.78 12.14
N GLU A 88 -10.74 16.09 11.56
CA GLU A 88 -10.92 14.65 11.83
C GLU A 88 -9.76 13.84 11.28
N TRP A 89 -9.28 14.23 10.09
CA TRP A 89 -8.12 13.60 9.48
C TRP A 89 -6.83 13.88 10.25
N PHE A 90 -6.63 15.12 10.71
CA PHE A 90 -5.50 15.50 11.57
C PHE A 90 -5.46 14.71 12.88
N GLU A 91 -6.59 14.58 13.57
CA GLU A 91 -6.67 13.85 14.85
C GLU A 91 -6.32 12.37 14.66
N ARG A 92 -6.79 11.75 13.58
CA ARG A 92 -6.46 10.37 13.23
C ARG A 92 -4.97 10.18 12.96
N LEU A 93 -4.37 11.03 12.14
CA LEU A 93 -2.93 10.95 11.82
C LEU A 93 -2.04 11.19 13.06
N THR A 94 -2.48 12.08 13.96
CA THR A 94 -1.76 12.36 15.20
C THR A 94 -1.82 11.16 16.16
N ALA A 95 -2.94 10.42 16.18
CA ALA A 95 -3.03 9.16 16.91
C ALA A 95 -2.08 8.10 16.32
N ASP A 96 -2.09 7.92 14.99
CA ASP A 96 -1.17 6.99 14.31
C ASP A 96 0.30 7.32 14.63
N LEU A 97 0.66 8.62 14.71
CA LEU A 97 2.02 9.06 15.05
C LEU A 97 2.45 8.70 16.48
N LYS A 98 1.51 8.66 17.43
CA LYS A 98 1.79 8.28 18.82
C LYS A 98 2.11 6.79 18.93
N ASP A 99 1.41 5.94 18.20
CA ASP A 99 1.63 4.49 18.18
C ASP A 99 3.04 4.14 17.65
N PHE A 100 3.55 4.90 16.67
CA PHE A 100 4.94 4.78 16.19
C PHE A 100 6.00 5.10 17.26
N HIS A 101 5.67 5.91 18.27
CA HIS A 101 6.58 6.27 19.35
C HIS A 101 6.63 5.19 20.45
N GLU A 102 5.52 4.47 20.68
CA GLU A 102 5.44 3.41 21.69
C GLU A 102 6.12 2.11 21.23
N ASP A 103 5.98 1.73 19.96
CA ASP A 103 6.58 0.51 19.40
C ASP A 103 8.12 0.48 19.51
N ARG A 104 8.78 1.65 19.39
CA ARG A 104 10.23 1.74 19.58
C ARG A 104 10.66 1.64 21.04
N SER A 105 9.85 2.14 21.98
CA SER A 105 10.16 2.10 23.42
C SER A 105 10.09 0.67 23.98
N ARG A 106 9.17 -0.17 23.45
CA ARG A 106 9.12 -1.61 23.80
C ARG A 106 10.28 -2.40 23.20
N ASN A 107 10.67 -2.13 21.95
CA ASN A 107 11.73 -2.87 21.28
C ASN A 107 13.14 -2.61 21.89
N SER A 108 13.38 -1.44 22.48
CA SER A 108 14.65 -1.14 23.17
C SER A 108 14.89 -1.92 24.47
N GLN A 109 13.85 -2.48 25.10
CA GLN A 109 13.99 -3.27 26.33
C GLN A 109 14.20 -4.77 26.08
N ALA A 110 14.04 -5.25 24.84
CA ALA A 110 14.10 -6.68 24.50
C ALA A 110 15.50 -7.20 24.08
N ARG A 111 16.52 -6.34 24.01
CA ARG A 111 17.89 -6.78 23.70
C ARG A 111 18.62 -7.24 24.96
N LYS A 112 18.45 -8.52 25.33
CA LYS A 112 19.35 -9.18 26.28
C LYS A 112 20.79 -9.11 25.73
N PRO A 113 21.80 -8.73 26.54
CA PRO A 113 23.19 -8.76 26.09
C PRO A 113 23.59 -10.19 25.73
N PHE A 114 24.22 -10.37 24.56
CA PHE A 114 24.77 -11.66 24.16
C PHE A 114 25.86 -12.10 25.16
N PRO A 115 25.89 -13.38 25.58
CA PRO A 115 26.94 -13.86 26.47
C PRO A 115 28.29 -13.82 25.74
N ALA A 116 29.26 -13.11 26.33
CA ALA A 116 30.64 -13.10 25.87
C ALA A 116 31.27 -14.47 26.09
N GLY A 117 31.39 -15.28 25.04
CA GLY A 117 32.10 -16.54 25.14
C GLY A 117 31.94 -17.46 23.93
N SER A 118 32.82 -17.32 22.96
CA SER A 118 33.32 -18.41 22.10
C SER A 118 34.54 -17.91 21.32
N ARG A 119 35.72 -18.00 21.93
CA ARG A 119 37.00 -17.85 21.19
C ARG A 119 37.23 -19.17 20.45
N LEU A 120 37.12 -19.14 19.13
CA LEU A 120 37.48 -20.26 18.26
C LEU A 120 39.01 -20.45 18.32
N ASN A 121 39.47 -21.60 18.83
CA ASN A 121 40.87 -22.00 18.75
C ASN A 121 41.15 -22.60 17.37
N PHE A 122 41.99 -21.94 16.58
CA PHE A 122 42.63 -22.56 15.41
C PHE A 122 43.98 -23.13 15.85
N HIS A 123 44.16 -24.45 15.73
CA HIS A 123 45.48 -25.08 15.73
C HIS A 123 45.94 -25.18 14.28
N LEU A 124 47.18 -24.73 14.01
CA LEU A 124 47.93 -25.01 12.78
C LEU A 124 48.36 -26.48 12.75
#